data_AF-A0A6C0JWT8-F1
#
_entry.id   AF-A0A6C0JWT8-F1
#
_cell.length_a   1.000
_cell.length_b   1.000
_cell.length_c   1.000
_cell.angle_alpha   90.00
_cell.angle_beta   90.00
_cell.angle_gamma   90.00
#
_symmetry.space_group_name_H-M   'P 1'
#
loop_
_entity.id
_entity.type
_entity.pdbx_description
1 polymer ?
#
loop_
_entity_poly.entity_id
_entity_poly.type
_entity_poly.pdbx_seq_one_letter_code
_entity_poly.pdbx_strand_id
1 'polypeptide(L)' 'MNLKTVEQSLFSPYGRQYCSYFYGLMVISLLYLLLYIVTTIYLLFKNKLKPYDGFLGLFMPFLMYFTNRLSYSMCMGSLQ' A
#
# COMPACT_ATOMS: atom_id res chain seq x y z
N MET A 1 19.76 -13.29 22.99
CA MET A 1 18.47 -12.71 22.57
C MET A 1 18.09 -13.36 21.25
N ASN A 2 17.12 -14.28 21.26
CA ASN A 2 16.86 -15.21 20.14
C ASN A 2 15.98 -14.55 19.05
N LEU A 3 16.45 -14.54 17.81
CA LEU A 3 15.74 -13.96 16.64
C LEU A 3 14.33 -14.51 16.40
N LYS A 4 14.02 -15.73 16.87
CA LYS A 4 12.72 -16.37 16.67
C LYS A 4 11.53 -15.60 17.27
N THR A 5 11.71 -14.87 18.37
CA THR A 5 10.60 -14.18 19.05
C THR A 5 10.17 -12.91 18.31
N VAL A 6 11.09 -12.24 17.61
CA VAL A 6 10.80 -11.03 16.83
C VAL A 6 9.94 -11.40 15.63
N GLU A 7 10.32 -12.48 14.93
CA GLU A 7 9.58 -13.02 13.79
C GLU A 7 8.17 -13.46 14.21
N GLN A 8 8.04 -14.17 15.34
CA GLN A 8 6.76 -14.68 15.83
C GLN A 8 5.85 -13.61 16.47
N SER A 9 6.38 -12.46 16.89
CA SER A 9 5.60 -11.37 17.49
C SER A 9 5.21 -10.28 16.48
N LEU A 10 6.04 -10.03 15.47
CA LEU A 10 5.75 -9.09 14.38
C LEU A 10 5.07 -9.73 13.17
N PHE A 11 5.35 -11.01 12.90
CA PHE A 11 4.71 -11.81 11.84
C PHE A 11 3.87 -12.96 12.40
N SER A 12 3.39 -12.85 13.66
CA SER A 12 2.32 -13.73 14.13
C SER A 12 1.13 -13.62 13.17
N PRO A 13 0.45 -14.73 12.85
CA PRO A 13 -0.73 -14.70 11.97
C PRO A 13 -1.70 -13.67 12.53
N TYR A 14 -1.81 -12.55 11.80
CA TYR A 14 -2.61 -11.42 12.21
C TYR A 14 -4.02 -11.93 12.51
N GLY A 15 -4.46 -11.78 13.76
CA GLY A 15 -5.81 -12.20 14.14
C GLY A 15 -6.85 -11.61 13.19
N ARG A 16 -7.95 -12.34 12.91
CA ARG A 16 -8.98 -11.96 11.92
C ARG A 16 -9.39 -10.49 11.93
N GLN A 17 -9.40 -9.86 13.11
CA GLN A 17 -9.75 -8.45 13.31
C GLN A 17 -8.78 -7.48 12.61
N TYR A 18 -7.50 -7.83 12.49
CA TYR A 18 -6.51 -7.03 11.78
C TYR A 18 -6.63 -7.16 10.26
N CYS A 19 -7.13 -8.28 9.73
CA CYS A 19 -7.34 -8.44 8.28
C CYS A 19 -8.34 -7.42 7.74
N SER A 20 -9.45 -7.16 8.46
CA SER A 20 -10.42 -6.13 8.07
C SER A 20 -9.85 -4.72 8.11
N TYR A 21 -8.92 -4.46 9.03
CA TYR A 21 -8.23 -3.17 9.10
C TYR A 21 -7.26 -2.97 7.93
N PHE A 22 -6.45 -3.98 7.60
CA PHE A 22 -5.59 -3.96 6.41
C PHE A 22 -6.37 -3.85 5.11
N TYR A 23 -7.55 -4.48 5.03
CA TYR A 23 -8.45 -4.31 3.89
C TYR A 23 -8.90 -2.85 3.73
N GLY A 24 -9.32 -2.20 4.83
CA GLY A 24 -9.66 -0.79 4.83
C GLY A 24 -8.49 0.09 4.37
N LEU A 25 -7.30 -0.15 4.90
CA LEU A 25 -6.07 0.55 4.48
C LEU A 25 -5.74 0.34 3.00
N MET A 26 -5.90 -0.88 2.48
CA MET A 26 -5.71 -1.18 1.07
C MET A 26 -6.65 -0.37 0.19
N VAL A 27 -7.94 -0.30 0.55
CA VAL A 27 -8.95 0.49 -0.18
C VAL A 27 -8.64 1.98 -0.14
N ILE A 28 -8.24 2.50 1.03
CA ILE A 28 -7.85 3.92 1.17
C ILE A 28 -6.62 4.23 0.31
N SER A 29 -5.59 3.38 0.33
CA SER A 29 -4.40 3.57 -0.51
C SER A 29 -4.70 3.46 -2.00
N LEU A 30 -5.64 2.60 -2.40
CA LEU A 30 -6.11 2.52 -3.79
C LEU A 30 -6.77 3.85 -4.22
N LEU A 31 -7.65 4.41 -3.38
CA LEU A 31 -8.28 5.70 -3.63
C LEU A 31 -7.24 6.82 -3.75
N TYR A 32 -6.24 6.84 -2.86
CA TYR A 32 -5.14 7.80 -2.91
C TYR A 32 -4.33 7.70 -4.20
N LEU A 33 -4.04 6.48 -4.64
CA LEU A 33 -3.33 6.21 -5.89
C LEU A 33 -4.14 6.75 -7.08
N LEU A 34 -5.45 6.49 -7.13
CA LEU A 34 -6.33 7.01 -8.20
C LEU A 34 -6.35 8.55 -8.21
N LEU A 35 -6.49 9.19 -7.06
CA LEU A 35 -6.43 10.66 -6.95
C LEU A 35 -5.08 11.21 -7.43
N TYR A 36 -3.98 10.51 -7.12
CA TYR A 36 -2.65 10.90 -7.55
C TYR A 36 -2.48 10.77 -9.07
N ILE A 37 -3.02 9.71 -9.68
CA ILE A 37 -3.05 9.54 -11.15
C ILE A 37 -3.80 10.72 -11.79
N VAL A 38 -4.99 11.04 -11.29
CA VAL A 38 -5.82 12.12 -11.87
C VAL A 38 -5.10 13.48 -11.76
N THR A 39 -4.49 13.77 -10.60
CA THR A 39 -3.75 15.02 -10.39
C THR A 39 -2.48 15.09 -11.23
N THR A 40 -1.71 14.00 -11.36
CA THR A 40 -0.53 13.97 -12.25
C THR A 40 -0.91 14.17 -13.71
N ILE A 41 -1.97 13.51 -14.19
CA ILE A 41 -2.48 13.73 -15.57
C ILE A 41 -2.90 15.19 -15.76
N TYR A 42 -3.65 15.76 -14.81
CA TYR A 42 -4.09 17.16 -14.88
C TYR A 42 -2.92 18.15 -14.91
N LEU A 43 -1.89 17.93 -14.09
CA LEU A 43 -0.70 18.78 -14.04
C LEU A 43 0.18 18.62 -15.29
N LEU A 44 0.21 17.42 -15.88
CA LEU A 44 0.87 17.16 -17.16
C LEU A 44 0.20 17.95 -18.29
N PHE A 45 -1.14 17.94 -18.38
CA PHE A 45 -1.90 18.72 -19.36
C PHE A 45 -1.66 20.23 -19.23
N LYS A 46 -1.42 20.73 -18.01
CA LYS A 46 -1.07 22.14 -17.77
C LYS A 46 0.40 22.47 -18.06
N ASN A 47 1.21 21.51 -18.53
CA ASN A 47 2.67 21.64 -18.72
C ASN A 47 3.40 22.17 -17.46
N LYS A 48 2.82 21.96 -16.28
CA LYS A 48 3.39 22.42 -15.00
C LYS A 48 4.27 21.37 -14.34
N LEU A 49 4.38 20.18 -14.93
CA LEU A 49 5.14 19.06 -14.39
C LEU A 49 5.96 18.39 -15.48
N LYS A 50 7.22 18.09 -15.18
CA LYS A 50 8.00 17.20 -16.03
C LYS A 50 7.48 15.76 -15.83
N PRO A 51 7.41 14.94 -16.89
CA PRO A 51 6.90 13.58 -16.79
C PRO A 51 7.69 12.71 -15.80
N TYR A 52 8.99 12.99 -15.62
CA TYR A 52 9.83 12.25 -14.66
C TYR A 52 9.41 12.49 -13.20
N ASP A 53 9.09 13.74 -12.84
CA ASP A 53 8.64 14.10 -11.48
C ASP A 53 7.28 13.46 -11.17
N GLY A 54 6.40 13.39 -12.17
CA GLY A 54 5.10 12.73 -12.04
C GLY A 54 5.23 11.22 -11.82
N PHE A 55 6.15 10.57 -12.54
CA PHE A 55 6.39 9.14 -12.40
C PHE A 55 7.01 8.78 -11.04
N LEU A 56 7.98 9.57 -10.58
CA LEU A 56 8.58 9.40 -9.26
C LEU A 56 7.56 9.64 -8.14
N GLY A 57 6.71 10.65 -8.31
CA GLY A 57 5.60 10.95 -7.39
C GLY A 57 4.54 9.85 -7.35
N LEU A 58 4.29 9.15 -8.47
CA LEU A 58 3.35 8.03 -8.55
C LEU A 58 3.92 6.74 -7.91
N PHE A 59 5.24 6.58 -7.91
CA PHE A 59 5.90 5.40 -7.36
C PHE A 59 5.65 5.23 -5.86
N MET A 60 5.59 6.33 -5.11
CA MET A 60 5.36 6.34 -3.67
C MET A 60 3.96 5.80 -3.27
N PRO A 61 2.83 6.34 -3.79
CA PRO A 61 1.50 5.79 -3.52
C PRO A 61 1.31 4.40 -4.13
N PHE A 62 1.98 4.08 -5.24
CA PHE A 62 1.98 2.73 -5.81
C PHE A 62 2.58 1.70 -4.86
N LEU A 63 3.76 1.99 -4.29
CA LEU A 63 4.38 1.14 -3.27
C LEU A 63 3.47 0.98 -2.05
N MET A 64 2.85 2.06 -1.58
CA MET A 64 1.94 2.02 -0.43
C MET A 64 0.69 1.15 -0.68
N TYR A 65 0.10 1.22 -1.88
CA TYR A 65 -0.99 0.31 -2.25
C TYR A 65 -0.49 -1.15 -2.35
N PHE A 66 0.68 -1.35 -2.95
CA PHE A 66 1.25 -2.68 -3.14
C PHE A 66 1.57 -3.38 -1.81
N THR A 67 2.16 -2.66 -0.86
CA THR A 67 2.42 -3.18 0.49
C THR A 67 1.11 -3.50 1.23
N ASN A 68 0.10 -2.62 1.16
CA ASN A 68 -1.20 -2.88 1.81
C ASN A 68 -1.93 -4.10 1.21
N ARG A 69 -1.84 -4.31 -0.12
CA ARG A 69 -2.37 -5.52 -0.78
C ARG A 69 -1.61 -6.79 -0.36
N LEU A 70 -0.29 -6.70 -0.24
CA LEU A 70 0.55 -7.80 0.25
C LEU A 70 0.17 -8.19 1.68
N SER A 71 0.06 -7.22 2.59
CA SER A 71 -0.35 -7.46 3.97
C SER A 71 -1.75 -8.09 4.07
N TYR A 72 -2.71 -7.63 3.27
CA TYR A 72 -4.03 -8.24 3.19
C TYR A 72 -3.97 -9.69 2.68
N SER A 73 -3.19 -9.96 1.64
CA SER A 73 -3.01 -11.30 1.08
C SER A 73 -2.34 -12.26 2.07
N MET A 74 -1.38 -11.80 2.86
CA MET A 74 -0.76 -12.61 3.91
C MET A 74 -1.73 -12.90 5.05
N CYS A 75 -2.56 -11.92 5.43
CA CYS A 75 -3.57 -12.08 6.47
C CYS A 75 -4.62 -13.13 6.06
N MET A 76 -5.14 -13.05 4.83
CA MET A 76 -6.04 -14.07 4.27
C MET A 76 -5.36 -15.42 4.03
N GLY A 77 -4.10 -15.43 3.59
CA GLY A 77 -3.33 -16.66 3.39
C GLY A 77 -3.01 -17.41 4.70
N SER A 78 -2.90 -16.69 5.83
CA SER A 78 -2.72 -17.29 7.16
C SER A 78 -4.02 -17.81 7.79
N LEU A 79 -5.16 -17.55 7.16
CA LEU A 79 -6.48 -18.04 7.56
C LEU A 79 -6.89 -19.35 6.88
N GLN A 80 -6.03 -19.88 6.01
CA GLN A 80 -6.08 -21.23 5.43
C GLN A 80 -5.18 -22.17 6.21
#